data_AF-A0A519TLY1-F1
#
_entry.id   AF-A0A519TLY1-F1
#
_cell.length_a   1.000
_cell.length_b   1.000
_cell.length_c   1.000
_cell.angle_alpha   90.00
_cell.angle_beta   90.00
_cell.angle_gamma   90.00
#
_symmetry.space_group_name_H-M   'P 1'
#
loop_
_entity.id
_entity.type
_entity.pdbx_description
1 polymer ?
#
loop_
_entity_poly.entity_id
_entity_poly.type
_entity_poly.pdbx_seq_one_letter_code
_entity_poly.pdbx_strand_id
1 'polypeptide(L)'
;MTYYHVSFENPLTFYLQIQLMVEVPADTTAPLALQLPAWRPGRYELQNFGQKLQLVEFSDAETDEPLPYRKVTKDRWEVPGAAGRSVRVRYNFYAHQMDAGGSWLDETQLYL
;
A
#
# COMPACT_ATOMS: atom_id res chain seq x y z
N MET A 1 13.41 5.70 7.30
CA MET A 1 13.30 6.10 5.89
C MET A 1 12.14 5.35 5.28
N THR A 2 11.45 5.93 4.30
CA THR A 2 10.33 5.28 3.61
C THR A 2 10.73 5.02 2.16
N TYR A 3 10.56 3.78 1.69
CA TYR A 3 10.88 3.38 0.32
C TYR A 3 9.69 2.69 -0.34
N TYR A 4 9.44 3.02 -1.59
CA TYR A 4 8.41 2.39 -2.41
C TYR A 4 9.06 1.72 -3.62
N HIS A 5 8.64 0.48 -3.88
CA HIS A 5 8.91 -0.23 -5.12
C HIS A 5 7.59 -0.54 -5.80
N VAL A 6 7.50 -0.19 -7.08
CA VAL A 6 6.31 -0.38 -7.89
C VAL A 6 6.70 -1.22 -9.08
N SER A 7 6.01 -2.34 -9.26
CA SER A 7 6.24 -3.27 -10.37
C SER A 7 4.91 -3.83 -10.86
N PHE A 8 4.94 -4.49 -12.01
CA PHE A 8 3.85 -5.33 -12.50
C PHE A 8 4.43 -6.54 -13.23
N GLU A 9 3.87 -7.73 -13.02
CA GLU A 9 4.29 -8.94 -13.74
C GLU A 9 3.58 -9.11 -15.08
N ASN A 10 2.26 -8.90 -15.09
CA ASN A 10 1.43 -9.04 -16.28
C ASN A 10 0.52 -7.82 -16.43
N PRO A 11 0.77 -6.94 -17.42
CA PRO A 11 -0.01 -5.72 -17.59
C PRO A 11 -1.49 -5.97 -17.90
N LEU A 12 -1.84 -7.12 -18.50
CA LEU A 12 -3.22 -7.49 -18.83
C LEU A 12 -4.07 -7.86 -17.61
N THR A 13 -3.46 -7.98 -16.44
CA THR A 13 -4.19 -8.19 -15.18
C THR A 13 -4.62 -6.88 -14.53
N PHE A 14 -4.05 -5.75 -14.98
CA PHE A 14 -4.25 -4.42 -14.40
C PHE A 14 -3.80 -4.31 -12.93
N TYR A 15 -3.03 -5.26 -12.41
CA TYR A 15 -2.53 -5.20 -11.04
C TYR A 15 -1.08 -4.75 -10.98
N LEU A 16 -0.85 -3.67 -10.25
CA LEU A 16 0.47 -3.26 -9.79
C LEU A 16 0.80 -3.99 -8.49
N GLN A 17 1.99 -4.56 -8.38
CA GLN A 17 2.57 -5.00 -7.13
C GLN A 17 3.28 -3.81 -6.48
N ILE A 18 2.77 -3.35 -5.35
CA ILE A 18 3.37 -2.26 -4.58
C ILE A 18 4.01 -2.85 -3.34
N GLN A 19 5.27 -2.48 -3.11
CA GLN A 19 5.98 -2.75 -1.87
C GLN A 19 6.38 -1.43 -1.20
N LEU A 20 5.99 -1.28 0.05
CA LEU A 20 6.42 -0.20 0.93
C LEU A 20 7.37 -0.78 1.99
N MET A 21 8.46 -0.08 2.28
CA MET A 21 9.34 -0.37 3.43
C MET A 21 9.43 0.87 4.31
N VAL A 22 9.22 0.68 5.61
CA VAL A 22 9.24 1.76 6.61
C VAL A 22 9.96 1.30 7.88
N GLU A 23 10.96 2.08 8.28
CA GLU A 23 11.65 1.89 9.56
C GLU A 23 10.81 2.45 10.71
N VAL A 24 10.56 1.64 11.73
CA VAL A 24 9.80 2.03 12.92
C VAL A 24 10.76 2.22 14.11
N PRO A 25 10.81 3.39 14.74
CA PRO A 25 11.67 3.64 15.90
C PRO A 25 11.43 2.65 17.04
N ALA A 26 12.49 2.24 17.74
CA ALA A 26 12.42 1.27 18.84
C ALA A 26 11.67 1.78 20.08
N ASP A 27 11.62 3.08 20.28
CA ASP A 27 10.88 3.75 21.37
C ASP A 27 9.38 3.95 21.05
N THR A 28 8.91 3.47 19.90
CA THR A 28 7.51 3.53 19.51
C THR A 28 6.65 2.66 20.43
N THR A 29 5.69 3.26 21.12
CA THR A 29 4.76 2.56 22.03
C THR A 29 3.41 2.24 21.40
N ALA A 30 3.00 2.99 20.38
CA ALA A 30 1.76 2.78 19.65
C ALA A 30 1.95 1.81 18.48
N PRO A 31 0.90 1.11 18.03
CA PRO A 31 0.93 0.37 16.77
C PRO A 31 1.31 1.27 15.59
N LEU A 32 2.06 0.73 14.63
CA LEU A 32 2.29 1.43 13.36
C LEU A 32 0.95 1.56 12.63
N ALA A 33 0.51 2.80 12.38
CA ALA A 33 -0.70 3.08 11.62
C ALA A 33 -0.35 3.47 10.19
N LEU A 34 -0.94 2.78 9.21
CA LEU A 34 -0.83 3.11 7.80
C LEU A 34 -2.20 3.51 7.25
N GLN A 35 -2.23 4.65 6.55
CA GLN A 35 -3.43 5.23 5.98
C GLN A 35 -3.23 5.43 4.48
N LEU A 36 -4.12 4.86 3.67
CA LEU A 36 -4.23 5.20 2.27
C LEU A 36 -5.13 6.44 2.13
N PRO A 37 -4.77 7.45 1.32
CA PRO A 37 -5.65 8.58 1.06
C PRO A 37 -7.01 8.14 0.51
N ALA A 38 -8.09 8.79 0.94
CA ALA A 38 -9.44 8.54 0.41
C ALA A 38 -9.76 9.33 -0.88
N TRP A 39 -8.92 10.33 -1.19
CA TRP A 39 -9.01 11.27 -2.30
C TRP A 39 -7.61 11.83 -2.61
N ARG A 40 -7.47 12.58 -3.70
CA ARG A 40 -6.21 13.22 -4.12
C ARG A 40 -6.40 14.71 -4.37
N PRO A 41 -5.41 15.57 -4.06
CA PRO A 41 -5.45 16.99 -4.41
C PRO A 41 -5.76 17.24 -5.89
N GLY A 42 -6.48 18.32 -6.18
CA GLY A 42 -6.91 18.68 -7.53
C GLY A 42 -8.26 18.08 -7.95
N ARG A 43 -8.78 17.07 -7.24
CA ARG A 43 -10.12 16.49 -7.46
C ARG A 43 -10.81 16.26 -6.12
N TYR A 44 -11.64 17.21 -5.70
CA TYR A 44 -12.30 17.25 -4.39
C TYR A 44 -13.51 16.30 -4.30
N GLU A 45 -13.27 15.02 -4.55
CA GLU A 45 -14.26 13.94 -4.48
C GLU A 45 -13.64 12.72 -3.80
N LEU A 46 -14.42 12.01 -2.99
CA LEU A 46 -14.02 10.72 -2.41
C LEU A 46 -13.94 9.66 -3.52
N GLN A 47 -12.78 9.03 -3.68
CA GLN A 47 -12.55 8.00 -4.71
C GLN A 47 -12.41 6.59 -4.14
N ASN A 48 -12.30 6.47 -2.82
CA ASN A 48 -12.23 5.19 -2.10
C ASN A 48 -11.14 4.25 -2.64
N PHE A 49 -9.90 4.74 -2.77
CA PHE A 49 -8.79 3.94 -3.33
C PHE A 49 -8.57 2.61 -2.59
N GLY A 50 -8.94 2.52 -1.32
CA GLY A 50 -8.86 1.28 -0.52
C GLY A 50 -9.61 0.08 -1.12
N GLN A 51 -10.61 0.31 -1.98
CA GLN A 51 -11.33 -0.77 -2.67
C GLN A 51 -10.51 -1.43 -3.79
N LYS A 52 -9.45 -0.76 -4.27
CA LYS A 52 -8.58 -1.25 -5.35
C LYS A 52 -7.45 -2.14 -4.84
N LEU A 53 -7.32 -2.30 -3.52
CA LEU A 53 -6.24 -3.05 -2.89
C LEU A 53 -6.64 -4.52 -2.74
N GLN A 54 -5.72 -5.42 -3.08
CA GLN A 54 -5.82 -6.85 -2.84
C GLN A 54 -4.54 -7.37 -2.18
N LEU A 55 -4.66 -8.49 -1.46
CA LEU A 55 -3.52 -9.20 -0.86
C LEU A 55 -2.61 -8.27 -0.03
N VAL A 56 -3.22 -7.46 0.85
CA VAL A 56 -2.44 -6.59 1.74
C VAL A 56 -1.78 -7.45 2.81
N GLU A 57 -0.46 -7.44 2.83
CA GLU A 57 0.38 -8.26 3.69
C GLU A 57 1.42 -7.39 4.38
N PHE A 58 1.78 -7.80 5.60
CA PHE A 58 2.75 -7.12 6.44
C PHE A 58 3.77 -8.14 6.92
N SER A 59 5.05 -7.83 6.77
CA SER A 59 6.14 -8.66 7.26
C SER A 59 7.29 -7.80 7.76
N ASP A 60 8.17 -8.39 8.53
CA ASP A 60 9.49 -7.85 8.81
C ASP A 60 10.33 -7.89 7.52
N ALA A 61 11.01 -6.79 7.19
CA ALA A 61 11.77 -6.66 5.96
C ALA A 61 13.14 -7.37 6.04
N GLU A 62 13.65 -7.62 7.23
CA GLU A 62 14.93 -8.29 7.43
C GLU A 62 14.76 -9.81 7.55
N THR A 63 13.70 -10.25 8.23
CA THR A 63 13.50 -11.67 8.56
C THR A 63 12.41 -12.37 7.75
N ASP A 64 11.63 -11.63 6.96
CA ASP A 64 10.42 -12.11 6.28
C ASP A 64 9.33 -12.68 7.22
N GLU A 65 9.45 -12.46 8.54
CA GLU A 65 8.46 -12.86 9.52
C GLU A 65 7.12 -12.13 9.27
N PRO A 66 5.99 -12.83 9.10
CA PRO A 66 4.68 -12.18 8.98
C PRO A 66 4.33 -11.41 10.24
N LEU A 67 3.91 -10.15 10.08
CA LEU A 67 3.49 -9.30 11.19
C LEU A 67 1.96 -9.33 11.33
N PRO A 68 1.43 -9.49 12.56
CA PRO A 68 0.00 -9.38 12.79
C PRO A 68 -0.46 -7.95 12.47
N TYR A 69 -1.64 -7.83 11.88
CA TYR A 69 -2.22 -6.52 11.58
C TYR A 69 -3.73 -6.56 11.69
N ARG A 70 -4.34 -5.37 11.79
CA ARG A 70 -5.79 -5.18 11.77
C ARG A 70 -6.16 -4.07 10.81
N LYS A 71 -7.16 -4.33 9.95
CA LYS A 71 -7.80 -3.29 9.15
C LYS A 71 -8.82 -2.55 10.03
N VAL A 72 -8.59 -1.26 10.27
CA VAL A 72 -9.36 -0.43 11.21
C VAL A 72 -10.51 0.30 10.52
N THR A 73 -10.25 0.79 9.31
CA THR A 73 -11.24 1.41 8.42
C THR A 73 -11.06 0.85 7.02
N LYS A 74 -11.86 1.30 6.05
CA LYS A 74 -11.75 0.88 4.64
C LYS A 74 -10.35 1.10 4.03
N ASP A 75 -9.58 2.03 4.58
CA ASP A 75 -8.32 2.57 4.06
C ASP A 75 -7.24 2.74 5.15
N ARG A 76 -7.42 2.15 6.35
CA ARG A 76 -6.45 2.23 7.46
C ARG A 76 -6.14 0.86 8.05
N TRP A 77 -4.86 0.63 8.32
CA TRP A 77 -4.33 -0.57 8.98
C TRP A 77 -3.50 -0.20 10.21
N GLU A 78 -3.49 -1.09 11.20
CA GLU A 78 -2.63 -1.02 12.38
C GLU A 78 -1.80 -2.30 12.49
N VAL A 79 -0.50 -2.14 12.71
CA VAL A 79 0.48 -3.21 12.86
C VAL A 79 1.08 -3.12 14.28
N PRO A 80 0.56 -3.89 15.25
CA PRO A 80 1.18 -3.98 16.57
C PRO A 80 2.55 -4.67 16.50
N GLY A 81 3.41 -4.42 17.48
CA GLY A 81 4.73 -5.08 17.57
C GLY A 81 5.75 -4.65 16.52
N ALA A 82 5.50 -3.54 15.82
CA ALA A 82 6.37 -3.01 14.79
C ALA A 82 7.58 -2.23 15.34
N ALA A 83 7.61 -1.88 16.63
CA ALA A 83 8.66 -1.07 17.23
C ALA A 83 10.05 -1.69 17.01
N GLY A 84 10.98 -0.90 16.48
CA GLY A 84 12.36 -1.32 16.20
C GLY A 84 12.53 -2.22 14.98
N ARG A 85 11.47 -2.45 14.19
CA ARG A 85 11.50 -3.28 12.98
C ARG A 85 11.51 -2.42 11.71
N SER A 86 12.07 -2.98 10.65
CA SER A 86 11.82 -2.53 9.28
C SER A 86 10.56 -3.23 8.77
N VAL A 87 9.43 -2.50 8.68
CA VAL A 87 8.16 -3.08 8.25
C VAL A 87 8.07 -3.04 6.73
N ARG A 88 7.86 -4.19 6.10
CA ARG A 88 7.49 -4.32 4.70
C ARG A 88 6.00 -4.53 4.56
N VAL A 89 5.38 -3.76 3.67
CA VAL A 89 3.99 -3.92 3.25
C VAL A 89 3.98 -4.28 1.78
N ARG A 90 3.24 -5.32 1.42
CA ARG A 90 2.99 -5.71 0.03
C ARG A 90 1.50 -5.69 -0.24
N TYR A 91 1.12 -5.24 -1.42
CA TYR A 91 -0.24 -5.33 -1.89
C TYR A 91 -0.32 -5.20 -3.41
N ASN A 92 -1.38 -5.76 -3.97
CA ASN A 92 -1.79 -5.50 -5.34
C ASN A 92 -2.69 -4.27 -5.39
N PHE A 93 -2.50 -3.40 -6.38
CA PHE A 93 -3.37 -2.26 -6.67
C PHE A 93 -3.98 -2.39 -8.07
N TYR A 94 -5.31 -2.41 -8.14
CA TYR A 94 -6.04 -2.53 -9.40
C TYR A 94 -6.09 -1.17 -10.14
N ALA A 95 -5.41 -1.10 -11.29
CA ALA A 95 -5.22 0.08 -12.12
C ALA A 95 -5.89 -0.09 -13.49
N HIS A 96 -7.22 -0.05 -13.52
CA HIS A 96 -8.01 -0.12 -14.76
C HIS A 96 -9.08 0.98 -14.82
N GLN A 97 -8.68 2.22 -14.54
CA GLN A 97 -9.56 3.38 -14.62
C GLN A 97 -8.86 4.51 -15.38
N MET A 98 -9.15 4.64 -16.68
CA MET A 98 -8.58 5.65 -17.56
C MET A 98 -9.34 6.97 -17.43
N ASP A 99 -9.08 7.68 -16.33
CA ASP A 99 -9.53 9.05 -16.11
C ASP A 99 -8.44 9.87 -15.38
N ALA A 100 -8.69 11.16 -15.17
CA ALA A 100 -7.74 12.06 -14.51
C ALA A 100 -7.64 11.85 -12.98
N GLY A 101 -8.39 10.92 -12.40
CA GLY A 101 -8.41 10.63 -10.96
C GLY A 101 -7.81 9.28 -10.57
N GLY A 102 -7.95 8.28 -11.44
CA GLY A 102 -7.52 6.90 -11.25
C GLY A 102 -6.10 6.62 -11.74
N SER A 103 -5.86 5.32 -11.96
CA SER A 103 -4.60 4.78 -12.46
C SER A 103 -4.93 3.75 -13.54
N TRP A 104 -4.02 3.57 -14.49
CA TRP A 104 -4.18 2.69 -15.64
C TRP A 104 -2.90 1.91 -15.89
N LEU A 105 -3.03 0.63 -16.22
CA LEU A 105 -1.95 -0.24 -16.63
C LEU A 105 -2.39 -1.02 -17.87
N ASP A 106 -1.60 -1.02 -18.93
CA ASP A 106 -1.77 -1.94 -20.05
C ASP A 106 -0.41 -2.24 -20.69
N GLU A 107 -0.41 -2.90 -21.84
CA GLU A 107 0.80 -3.29 -22.57
C GLU A 107 1.62 -2.10 -23.09
N THR A 108 1.01 -0.90 -23.14
CA THR A 108 1.55 0.30 -23.76
C THR A 108 1.93 1.38 -22.76
N GLN A 109 1.25 1.45 -21.61
CA GLN A 109 1.44 2.50 -20.63
C GLN A 109 1.14 2.07 -19.19
N LEU A 110 1.84 2.75 -18.29
CA LEU A 110 1.52 2.82 -16.87
C LEU A 110 1.26 4.28 -16.50
N TYR A 111 0.06 4.57 -16.01
CA TYR A 111 -0.34 5.83 -15.40
C TYR A 111 -0.71 5.60 -13.94
N LEU A 112 -0.05 6.31 -13.02
CA LEU A 112 -0.21 6.19 -11.57
C LEU A 112 -0.64 7.52 -10.95
#